data_AF-A0A4S0JQV3-F1
#
_entry.id   AF-A0A4S0JQV3-F1
#
_cell.length_a   1.000
_cell.length_b   1.000
_cell.length_c   1.000
_cell.angle_alpha   90.00
_cell.angle_beta   90.00
_cell.angle_gamma   90.00
#
_symmetry.space_group_name_H-M   'P 1'
#
loop_
_entity.id
_entity.type
_entity.pdbx_description
1 polymer ?
#
loop_
_entity_poly.entity_id
_entity_poly.type
_entity_poly.pdbx_seq_one_letter_code
_entity_poly.pdbx_strand_id
1 'polypeptide(L)'
;MTCLPAQTDKKLGLVIDLDTCVGCQACVTACKEWNTGGHVAPLTDIDPYGGHADGVWFNRVHSYEHTTELGGRTVNFPRSCLHCETPACVTVCPTGASYKRASDGIVLVDEDKCIGCKLCSWACPYGAREFDTDVGVMKKCTLCVDRIYNDHLAEEDRVPACVAACPTSARHFGDLGDPTSAISQLVEERSGVALMPELGYKPTNRYLPPRARSEWAAKVDAPALEPIRAKGGFLGWIDSMLSN
;
A
#
# COMPACT_ATOMS: atom_id res chain seq x y z
N MET A 1 3.06 15.87 -23.67
CA MET A 1 3.27 14.61 -22.91
C MET A 1 4.57 14.72 -22.14
N THR A 2 4.56 14.46 -20.85
CA THR A 2 5.74 14.55 -19.97
C THR A 2 6.76 13.46 -20.29
N CYS A 3 8.04 13.82 -20.38
CA CYS A 3 9.11 12.85 -20.58
C CYS A 3 9.56 12.23 -19.25
N LEU A 4 10.07 10.99 -19.34
CA LEU A 4 10.74 10.33 -18.21
C LEU A 4 12.23 10.69 -18.23
N PRO A 5 12.90 10.74 -17.07
CA PRO A 5 14.35 10.84 -17.04
C PRO A 5 14.97 9.62 -17.72
N ALA A 6 16.10 9.80 -18.40
CA ALA A 6 16.81 8.72 -19.09
C ALA A 6 17.34 7.66 -18.11
N GLN A 7 17.76 8.11 -16.93
CA GLN A 7 18.26 7.27 -15.84
C GLN A 7 17.86 7.89 -14.49
N THR A 8 17.85 7.07 -13.44
CA THR A 8 17.78 7.54 -12.06
C THR A 8 19.02 7.14 -11.27
N ASP A 9 19.45 7.98 -10.32
CA ASP A 9 20.65 7.74 -9.50
C ASP A 9 20.36 6.66 -8.45
N LYS A 10 19.19 6.73 -7.81
CA LYS A 10 18.66 5.71 -6.90
C LYS A 10 17.30 5.18 -7.38
N LYS A 11 16.87 4.06 -6.82
CA LYS A 11 15.53 3.49 -7.01
C LYS A 11 14.88 3.24 -5.66
N LEU A 12 14.48 4.32 -5.00
CA LEU A 12 13.84 4.24 -3.69
C LEU A 12 12.47 3.57 -3.81
N GLY A 13 12.21 2.62 -2.94
CA GLY A 13 10.97 1.85 -2.96
C GLY A 13 10.66 1.16 -1.64
N LEU A 14 9.51 0.49 -1.62
CA LEU A 14 9.08 -0.35 -0.51
C LEU A 14 9.23 -1.83 -0.85
N VAL A 15 9.63 -2.61 0.15
CA VAL A 15 9.48 -4.07 0.15
C VAL A 15 8.42 -4.42 1.18
N ILE A 16 7.37 -5.12 0.76
CA ILE A 16 6.20 -5.40 1.59
C ILE A 16 6.09 -6.91 1.80
N ASP A 17 6.28 -7.37 3.03
CA ASP A 17 6.17 -8.77 3.40
C ASP A 17 4.71 -9.15 3.69
N LEU A 18 4.13 -9.92 2.79
CA LEU A 18 2.75 -10.40 2.93
C LEU A 18 2.62 -11.53 3.96
N ASP A 19 3.73 -12.14 4.36
CA ASP A 19 3.77 -13.20 5.36
C ASP A 19 3.54 -12.66 6.78
N THR A 20 4.14 -11.50 7.08
CA THR A 20 4.11 -10.90 8.41
C THR A 20 3.06 -9.79 8.52
N CYS A 21 2.39 -9.43 7.42
CA CYS A 21 1.32 -8.45 7.44
C CYS A 21 0.05 -9.01 8.09
N VAL A 22 -0.25 -8.50 9.29
CA VAL A 22 -1.44 -8.90 10.07
C VAL A 22 -2.68 -8.05 9.79
N GLY A 23 -2.64 -7.14 8.83
CA GLY A 23 -3.82 -6.34 8.46
C GLY A 23 -4.23 -5.28 9.49
N CYS A 24 -3.34 -4.88 10.41
CA CYS A 24 -3.64 -3.97 11.53
C CYS A 24 -4.03 -2.52 11.14
N GLN A 25 -3.97 -2.15 9.86
CA GLN A 25 -4.25 -0.80 9.35
C GLN A 25 -3.37 0.35 9.90
N ALA A 26 -2.41 0.09 10.80
CA ALA A 26 -1.52 1.13 11.35
C ALA A 26 -0.78 1.93 10.26
N CYS A 27 -0.33 1.23 9.22
CA CYS A 27 0.34 1.86 8.07
C CYS A 27 -0.58 2.77 7.22
N VAL A 28 -1.91 2.57 7.28
CA VAL A 28 -2.90 3.39 6.58
C VAL A 28 -3.13 4.67 7.38
N THR A 29 -3.43 4.53 8.66
CA THR A 29 -3.66 5.66 9.57
C THR A 29 -2.43 6.56 9.68
N ALA A 30 -1.24 6.00 9.87
CA ALA A 30 0.01 6.79 9.94
C ALA A 30 0.33 7.50 8.62
N CYS A 31 -0.02 6.90 7.47
CA CYS A 31 0.16 7.55 6.18
C CYS A 31 -0.78 8.75 6.03
N LYS A 32 -2.05 8.60 6.44
CA LYS A 32 -3.03 9.68 6.42
C LYS A 32 -2.61 10.81 7.35
N GLU A 33 -2.31 10.50 8.61
CA GLU A 33 -1.91 11.47 9.64
C GLU A 33 -0.71 12.31 9.19
N TRP A 34 0.40 11.68 8.79
CA TRP A 34 1.60 12.39 8.34
C TRP A 34 1.32 13.30 7.14
N ASN A 35 0.64 12.79 6.11
CA ASN A 35 0.46 13.53 4.86
C ASN A 35 -0.64 14.59 4.95
N THR A 36 -1.62 14.45 5.85
CA THR A 36 -2.63 15.48 6.13
C THR A 36 -2.01 16.72 6.80
N GLY A 37 -0.89 16.57 7.52
CA GLY A 37 -0.13 17.70 8.07
C GLY A 37 1.06 18.16 7.20
N GLY A 38 1.31 17.49 6.08
CA GLY A 38 2.51 17.67 5.26
C GLY A 38 2.31 18.55 4.03
N HIS A 39 3.28 18.51 3.11
CA HIS A 39 3.28 19.34 1.89
C HIS A 39 2.17 19.03 0.88
N VAL A 40 1.54 17.87 1.01
CA VAL A 40 0.46 17.39 0.12
C VAL A 40 -0.91 17.45 0.81
N ALA A 41 -0.98 18.14 1.94
CA ALA A 41 -2.22 18.43 2.65
C ALA A 41 -3.16 19.30 1.80
N PRO A 42 -4.47 19.23 2.04
CA PRO A 42 -5.15 18.25 2.88
C PRO A 42 -5.22 16.88 2.20
N LEU A 43 -5.37 15.80 2.97
CA LEU A 43 -5.97 14.58 2.41
C LEU A 43 -7.42 14.59 2.87
N THR A 44 -8.31 15.09 2.02
CA THR A 44 -9.72 15.30 2.35
C THR A 44 -10.42 14.02 2.81
N ASP A 45 -11.28 14.13 3.82
CA ASP A 45 -12.24 13.09 4.22
C ASP A 45 -13.65 13.53 3.82
N ILE A 46 -14.44 12.58 3.31
CA ILE A 46 -15.79 12.78 2.81
C ILE A 46 -16.74 12.01 3.73
N ASP A 47 -17.75 12.68 4.27
CA ASP A 47 -18.70 12.09 5.22
C ASP A 47 -18.05 11.32 6.39
N PRO A 48 -17.03 11.87 7.10
CA PRO A 48 -16.22 11.12 8.05
C PRO A 48 -17.00 10.56 9.25
N TYR A 49 -18.18 11.11 9.54
CA TYR A 49 -19.05 10.69 10.65
C TYR A 49 -20.36 10.05 10.19
N GLY A 50 -20.58 9.91 8.88
CA GLY A 50 -21.79 9.31 8.33
C GLY A 50 -21.59 7.87 7.86
N GLY A 51 -22.63 7.33 7.21
CA GLY A 51 -22.66 5.94 6.77
C GLY A 51 -21.83 5.66 5.52
N HIS A 52 -21.30 6.69 4.86
CA HIS A 52 -20.57 6.59 3.59
C HIS A 52 -19.21 7.29 3.66
N ALA A 53 -18.50 7.11 4.78
CA ALA A 53 -17.16 7.66 4.98
C ALA A 53 -16.20 7.20 3.87
N ASP A 54 -15.61 8.17 3.17
CA ASP A 54 -14.58 7.99 2.15
C ASP A 54 -13.52 9.08 2.28
N GLY A 55 -12.50 9.08 1.45
CA GLY A 55 -11.54 10.17 1.40
C GLY A 55 -10.32 9.87 0.54
N VAL A 56 -9.36 10.78 0.60
CA VAL A 56 -8.07 10.63 -0.04
C VAL A 56 -7.18 9.75 0.83
N TRP A 57 -6.87 8.55 0.35
CA TRP A 57 -5.99 7.58 1.04
C TRP A 57 -4.84 7.13 0.14
N PHE A 58 -3.61 7.39 0.56
CA PHE A 58 -2.41 7.02 -0.22
C PHE A 58 -2.01 5.55 -0.11
N ASN A 59 -2.62 4.85 0.85
CA ASN A 59 -2.37 3.47 1.18
C ASN A 59 -3.67 2.84 1.67
N ARG A 60 -4.00 1.63 1.21
CA ARG A 60 -5.10 0.81 1.73
C ARG A 60 -4.62 -0.61 1.95
N VAL A 61 -5.08 -1.28 3.01
CA VAL A 61 -4.83 -2.72 3.20
C VAL A 61 -6.08 -3.48 2.85
N HIS A 62 -6.00 -4.34 1.84
CA HIS A 62 -7.07 -5.25 1.45
C HIS A 62 -6.81 -6.63 2.03
N SER A 63 -7.85 -7.32 2.49
CA SER A 63 -7.74 -8.69 2.98
C SER A 63 -8.42 -9.62 1.99
N TYR A 64 -7.74 -10.69 1.62
CA TYR A 64 -8.22 -11.70 0.69
C TYR A 64 -8.18 -13.07 1.33
N GLU A 65 -9.22 -13.87 1.13
CA GLU A 65 -9.19 -15.29 1.45
C GLU A 65 -8.57 -16.07 0.29
N HIS A 66 -7.67 -16.98 0.62
CA HIS A 66 -6.98 -17.83 -0.34
C HIS A 66 -6.97 -19.27 0.14
N THR A 67 -7.49 -20.17 -0.67
CA THR A 67 -7.45 -21.60 -0.40
C THR A 67 -6.08 -22.15 -0.77
N THR A 68 -5.46 -22.86 0.15
CA THR A 68 -4.21 -23.60 -0.05
C THR A 68 -4.47 -25.10 0.09
N GLU A 69 -3.49 -25.92 -0.26
CA GLU A 69 -3.55 -27.38 -0.04
C GLU A 69 -3.76 -27.74 1.45
N LEU A 70 -3.36 -26.86 2.36
CA LEU A 70 -3.47 -27.02 3.82
C LEU A 70 -4.71 -26.33 4.42
N GLY A 71 -5.66 -25.88 3.58
CA GLY A 71 -6.87 -25.16 3.99
C GLY A 71 -6.84 -23.67 3.66
N GLY A 72 -7.80 -22.92 4.21
CA GLY A 72 -7.95 -21.48 3.97
C GLY A 72 -6.91 -20.63 4.71
N ARG A 73 -6.50 -19.52 4.10
CA ARG A 73 -5.71 -18.47 4.75
C ARG A 73 -6.19 -17.08 4.35
N THR A 74 -6.06 -16.12 5.24
CA THR A 74 -6.22 -14.70 4.91
C THR A 74 -4.86 -14.11 4.51
N VAL A 75 -4.80 -13.43 3.37
CA VAL A 75 -3.64 -12.65 2.92
C VAL A 75 -4.01 -11.17 3.01
N ASN A 76 -3.30 -10.43 3.85
CA ASN A 76 -3.41 -8.98 3.90
C ASN A 76 -2.46 -8.38 2.88
N PHE A 77 -2.98 -7.53 2.00
CA PHE A 77 -2.30 -6.98 0.85
C PHE A 77 -2.32 -5.44 0.92
N PRO A 78 -1.29 -4.84 1.54
CA PRO A 78 -1.15 -3.39 1.60
C PRO A 78 -0.79 -2.80 0.24
N ARG A 79 -1.64 -1.94 -0.31
CA ARG A 79 -1.44 -1.26 -1.59
C ARG A 79 -1.22 0.23 -1.42
N SER A 80 -0.11 0.71 -1.97
CA SER A 80 0.20 2.11 -2.18
C SER A 80 0.71 2.33 -3.61
N CYS A 81 1.06 3.57 -3.98
CA CYS A 81 1.78 3.80 -5.23
C CYS A 81 3.08 2.98 -5.26
N LEU A 82 3.37 2.37 -6.42
CA LEU A 82 4.53 1.49 -6.61
C LEU A 82 5.76 2.21 -7.19
N HIS A 83 5.66 3.53 -7.40
CA HIS A 83 6.72 4.40 -7.94
C HIS A 83 7.45 3.78 -9.14
N CYS A 84 6.65 3.32 -10.11
CA CYS A 84 7.08 2.53 -11.26
C CYS A 84 8.29 3.07 -12.03
N GLU A 85 9.05 2.17 -12.65
CA GLU A 85 10.16 2.55 -13.52
C GLU A 85 9.65 3.27 -14.77
N THR A 86 8.58 2.72 -15.37
CA THR A 86 7.91 3.22 -16.58
C THR A 86 6.47 3.67 -16.28
N PRO A 87 6.28 4.75 -15.50
CA PRO A 87 4.97 5.15 -15.02
C PRO A 87 4.13 5.81 -16.13
N ALA A 88 3.12 5.11 -16.66
CA ALA A 88 2.18 5.69 -17.62
C ALA A 88 1.42 6.90 -17.06
N CYS A 89 1.21 6.94 -15.73
CA CYS A 89 0.60 8.08 -15.05
C CYS A 89 1.42 9.38 -15.16
N VAL A 90 2.72 9.31 -15.51
CA VAL A 90 3.58 10.47 -15.82
C VAL A 90 3.44 10.86 -17.28
N THR A 91 3.58 9.90 -18.20
CA THR A 91 3.62 10.19 -19.64
C THR A 91 2.27 10.67 -20.20
N VAL A 92 1.16 10.21 -19.61
CA VAL A 92 -0.20 10.65 -19.98
C VAL A 92 -0.55 12.05 -19.48
N CYS A 93 0.23 12.62 -18.55
CA CYS A 93 -0.10 13.92 -17.97
C CYS A 93 0.10 15.05 -19.00
N PRO A 94 -0.94 15.84 -19.32
CA PRO A 94 -0.84 16.86 -20.36
C PRO A 94 -0.08 18.11 -19.89
N THR A 95 -0.15 18.43 -18.59
CA THR A 95 0.45 19.64 -18.01
C THR A 95 1.86 19.44 -17.46
N GLY A 96 2.32 18.19 -17.39
CA GLY A 96 3.56 17.83 -16.73
C GLY A 96 3.49 17.87 -15.19
N ALA A 97 2.29 17.93 -14.61
CA ALA A 97 2.08 17.85 -13.16
C ALA A 97 2.59 16.52 -12.57
N SER A 98 2.39 15.41 -13.27
CA SER A 98 2.92 14.11 -12.86
C SER A 98 4.33 13.96 -13.41
N TYR A 99 5.31 13.72 -12.54
CA TYR A 99 6.73 13.62 -12.93
C TYR A 99 7.46 12.54 -12.12
N LYS A 100 8.62 12.12 -12.62
CA LYS A 100 9.53 11.20 -11.94
C LYS A 100 10.86 11.90 -11.68
N ARG A 101 11.32 11.85 -10.43
CA ARG A 101 12.59 12.44 -10.01
C ARG A 101 13.77 11.60 -10.51
N ALA A 102 14.77 12.26 -11.08
CA ALA A 102 16.00 11.59 -11.53
C ALA A 102 16.86 11.13 -10.34
N SER A 103 16.92 11.88 -9.25
CA SER A 103 17.78 11.58 -8.10
C SER A 103 17.42 10.29 -7.36
N ASP A 104 16.13 9.93 -7.32
CA ASP A 104 15.65 8.85 -6.44
C ASP A 104 14.54 7.96 -7.04
N GLY A 105 14.09 8.26 -8.25
CA GLY A 105 13.06 7.50 -8.93
C GLY A 105 11.64 7.69 -8.37
N ILE A 106 11.46 8.56 -7.38
CA ILE A 106 10.14 8.81 -6.80
C ILE A 106 9.26 9.53 -7.82
N VAL A 107 8.15 8.89 -8.18
CA VAL A 107 7.06 9.53 -8.94
C VAL A 107 6.29 10.48 -8.01
N LEU A 108 6.03 11.72 -8.43
CA LEU A 108 5.33 12.77 -7.68
C LEU A 108 4.24 13.45 -8.51
N VAL A 109 3.45 14.30 -7.85
CA VAL A 109 2.51 15.23 -8.49
C VAL A 109 2.83 16.63 -7.99
N ASP A 110 2.97 17.56 -8.92
CA ASP A 110 3.00 18.99 -8.70
C ASP A 110 1.54 19.49 -8.73
N GLU A 111 1.02 19.90 -7.57
CA GLU A 111 -0.38 20.28 -7.42
C GLU A 111 -0.70 21.58 -8.17
N ASP A 112 0.25 22.51 -8.26
CA ASP A 112 0.09 23.81 -8.96
C ASP A 112 -0.10 23.64 -10.47
N LYS A 113 0.47 22.58 -11.04
CA LYS A 113 0.30 22.23 -12.46
C LYS A 113 -0.87 21.29 -12.71
N CYS A 114 -1.47 20.74 -11.67
CA CYS A 114 -2.50 19.71 -11.81
C CYS A 114 -3.85 20.35 -12.15
N ILE A 115 -4.38 20.05 -13.33
CA ILE A 115 -5.70 20.54 -13.77
C ILE A 115 -6.85 19.58 -13.45
N GLY A 116 -6.63 18.60 -12.58
CA GLY A 116 -7.69 17.67 -12.15
C GLY A 116 -8.28 16.76 -13.25
N CYS A 117 -7.63 16.61 -14.41
CA CYS A 117 -8.18 15.86 -15.56
C CYS A 117 -8.32 14.34 -15.38
N LYS A 118 -7.77 13.77 -14.29
CA LYS A 118 -7.84 12.34 -13.91
C LYS A 118 -7.24 11.33 -14.90
N LEU A 119 -6.65 11.74 -16.03
CA LEU A 119 -6.03 10.81 -16.99
C LEU A 119 -4.97 9.89 -16.33
N CYS A 120 -4.25 10.42 -15.35
CA CYS A 120 -3.24 9.64 -14.63
C CYS A 120 -3.82 8.55 -13.72
N SER A 121 -5.07 8.67 -13.23
CA SER A 121 -5.71 7.57 -12.48
C SER A 121 -6.17 6.48 -13.44
N TRP A 122 -6.76 6.85 -14.58
CA TRP A 122 -7.12 5.91 -15.65
C TRP A 122 -5.91 5.12 -16.19
N ALA A 123 -4.74 5.77 -16.30
CA ALA A 123 -3.51 5.12 -16.75
C ALA A 123 -2.84 4.24 -15.66
N CYS A 124 -3.21 4.38 -14.38
CA CYS A 124 -2.59 3.63 -13.30
C CYS A 124 -3.35 2.30 -13.07
N PRO A 125 -2.79 1.14 -13.43
CA PRO A 125 -3.51 -0.14 -13.29
C PRO A 125 -3.67 -0.56 -11.82
N TYR A 126 -2.94 0.08 -10.91
CA TYR A 126 -2.90 -0.25 -9.49
C TYR A 126 -3.90 0.56 -8.66
N GLY A 127 -4.65 1.49 -9.27
CA GLY A 127 -5.61 2.34 -8.56
C GLY A 127 -4.96 3.23 -7.49
N ALA A 128 -3.68 3.59 -7.67
CA ALA A 128 -2.88 4.26 -6.63
C ALA A 128 -2.91 5.80 -6.71
N ARG A 129 -3.86 6.37 -7.45
CA ARG A 129 -4.01 7.82 -7.68
C ARG A 129 -5.39 8.23 -7.19
N GLU A 130 -5.42 9.06 -6.16
CA GLU A 130 -6.64 9.58 -5.57
C GLU A 130 -6.96 10.94 -6.17
N PHE A 131 -8.23 11.25 -6.40
CA PHE A 131 -8.64 12.60 -6.76
C PHE A 131 -9.19 13.28 -5.51
N ASP A 132 -8.59 14.40 -5.12
CA ASP A 132 -9.11 15.23 -4.05
C ASP A 132 -10.17 16.16 -4.64
N THR A 133 -11.45 15.91 -4.33
CA THR A 133 -12.57 16.67 -4.87
C THR A 133 -12.62 18.10 -4.37
N ASP A 134 -12.09 18.35 -3.17
CA ASP A 134 -12.17 19.65 -2.51
C ASP A 134 -11.09 20.58 -3.05
N VAL A 135 -9.88 20.03 -3.30
CA VAL A 135 -8.76 20.77 -3.88
C VAL A 135 -8.82 20.78 -5.41
N GLY A 136 -9.43 19.76 -6.03
CA GLY A 136 -9.54 19.62 -7.49
C GLY A 136 -8.30 19.05 -8.16
N VAL A 137 -7.40 18.38 -7.42
CA VAL A 137 -6.12 17.87 -7.91
C VAL A 137 -5.95 16.37 -7.66
N MET A 138 -5.03 15.74 -8.40
CA MET A 138 -4.68 14.33 -8.22
C MET A 138 -3.60 14.19 -7.14
N LYS A 139 -3.84 13.34 -6.16
CA LYS A 139 -2.91 13.02 -5.07
C LYS A 139 -2.52 11.55 -5.10
N LYS A 140 -1.43 11.20 -4.40
CA LYS A 140 -0.94 9.82 -4.23
C LYS A 140 0.19 9.75 -3.23
N CYS A 141 0.50 8.54 -2.78
CA CYS A 141 1.70 8.25 -1.99
C CYS A 141 2.94 8.94 -2.57
N THR A 142 3.62 9.71 -1.74
CA THR A 142 4.83 10.47 -2.07
C THR A 142 6.12 9.75 -1.69
N LEU A 143 6.01 8.49 -1.23
CA LEU A 143 7.06 7.77 -0.52
C LEU A 143 7.58 8.54 0.71
N CYS A 144 6.75 9.43 1.27
CA CYS A 144 7.13 10.36 2.35
C CYS A 144 8.45 11.09 2.02
N VAL A 145 8.57 11.60 0.79
CA VAL A 145 9.77 12.33 0.31
C VAL A 145 10.19 13.45 1.26
N ASP A 146 9.21 14.08 1.90
CA ASP A 146 9.35 15.12 2.92
C ASP A 146 9.90 14.60 4.24
N ARG A 147 9.65 13.33 4.60
CA ARG A 147 10.15 12.69 5.83
C ARG A 147 11.55 12.12 5.64
N ILE A 148 11.80 11.42 4.52
CA ILE A 148 13.07 10.70 4.28
C ILE A 148 14.28 11.63 4.08
N TYR A 149 14.03 12.90 3.75
CA TYR A 149 15.06 13.93 3.62
C TYR A 149 14.97 15.00 4.71
N ASN A 150 14.21 14.77 5.78
CA ASN A 150 14.06 15.74 6.85
C ASN A 150 15.25 15.69 7.81
N ASP A 151 16.13 16.69 7.74
CA ASP A 151 17.31 16.77 8.60
C ASP A 151 16.99 17.07 10.08
N HIS A 152 15.76 17.44 10.40
CA HIS A 152 15.28 17.59 11.78
C HIS A 152 14.90 16.27 12.46
N LEU A 153 14.84 15.16 11.71
CA LEU A 153 14.65 13.82 12.25
C LEU A 153 16.01 13.13 12.44
N ALA A 154 16.10 12.26 13.45
CA ALA A 154 17.22 11.32 13.57
C ALA A 154 17.30 10.44 12.31
N GLU A 155 18.50 10.02 11.92
CA GLU A 155 18.70 9.30 10.65
C GLU A 155 17.87 8.01 10.58
N GLU A 156 17.80 7.28 11.70
CA GLU A 156 16.99 6.08 11.87
C GLU A 156 15.48 6.31 11.70
N ASP A 157 15.00 7.54 11.93
CA ASP A 157 13.59 7.91 11.81
C ASP A 157 13.22 8.42 10.41
N ARG A 158 14.21 8.65 9.52
CA ARG A 158 14.04 9.15 8.14
C ARG A 158 13.57 8.06 7.17
N VAL A 159 12.54 7.33 7.56
CA VAL A 159 11.85 6.34 6.74
C VAL A 159 10.44 6.83 6.39
N PRO A 160 9.66 6.15 5.53
CA PRO A 160 8.26 6.49 5.34
C PRO A 160 7.43 6.25 6.61
N ALA A 161 6.41 7.08 6.85
CA ALA A 161 5.54 6.97 8.04
C ALA A 161 4.87 5.58 8.14
N CYS A 162 4.49 5.01 6.99
CA CYS A 162 3.90 3.68 6.91
C CYS A 162 4.87 2.54 7.27
N VAL A 163 6.19 2.77 7.14
CA VAL A 163 7.25 1.84 7.54
C VAL A 163 7.49 1.94 9.04
N ALA A 164 7.68 3.15 9.57
CA ALA A 164 7.89 3.38 10.99
C ALA A 164 6.72 2.89 11.86
N ALA A 165 5.49 3.01 11.38
CA ALA A 165 4.30 2.59 12.11
C ALA A 165 4.01 1.08 12.04
N CYS A 166 4.77 0.29 11.28
CA CYS A 166 4.43 -1.13 11.06
C CYS A 166 4.89 -2.00 12.25
N PRO A 167 3.98 -2.53 13.08
CA PRO A 167 4.38 -3.23 14.31
C PRO A 167 5.04 -4.58 14.04
N THR A 168 4.73 -5.21 12.91
CA THR A 168 5.30 -6.51 12.51
C THR A 168 6.48 -6.39 11.57
N SER A 169 6.95 -5.17 11.29
CA SER A 169 8.00 -4.89 10.31
C SER A 169 7.70 -5.50 8.93
N ALA A 170 6.43 -5.55 8.53
CA ALA A 170 6.00 -6.04 7.22
C ALA A 170 6.28 -5.06 6.07
N ARG A 171 6.79 -3.86 6.36
CA ARG A 171 7.16 -2.85 5.36
C ARG A 171 8.60 -2.44 5.60
N HIS A 172 9.39 -2.48 4.54
CA HIS A 172 10.78 -2.05 4.53
C HIS A 172 10.96 -0.96 3.47
N PHE A 173 11.95 -0.09 3.66
CA PHE A 173 12.26 1.00 2.75
C PHE A 173 13.77 1.08 2.52
N GLY A 174 14.16 1.52 1.33
CA GLY A 174 15.55 1.67 0.95
C GLY A 174 15.72 1.81 -0.57
N ASP A 175 16.95 1.64 -1.03
CA ASP A 175 17.31 1.73 -2.44
C ASP A 175 17.35 0.33 -3.09
N LEU A 176 16.43 0.07 -4.01
CA LEU A 176 16.38 -1.15 -4.83
C LEU A 176 17.29 -1.07 -6.06
N GLY A 177 17.97 0.05 -6.27
CA GLY A 177 19.01 0.21 -7.29
C GLY A 177 20.36 -0.30 -6.83
N ASP A 178 20.57 -0.38 -5.51
CA ASP A 178 21.78 -0.93 -4.89
C ASP A 178 21.53 -2.41 -4.52
N PRO A 179 22.19 -3.38 -5.18
CA PRO A 179 22.04 -4.81 -4.86
C PRO A 179 22.58 -5.17 -3.47
N THR A 180 23.42 -4.34 -2.87
CA THR A 180 23.97 -4.56 -1.52
C THR A 180 23.09 -4.00 -0.40
N SER A 181 22.04 -3.26 -0.74
CA SER A 181 21.11 -2.72 0.25
C SER A 181 20.34 -3.84 0.96
N ALA A 182 20.02 -3.64 2.24
CA ALA A 182 19.31 -4.64 3.04
C ALA A 182 17.99 -5.09 2.40
N ILE A 183 17.26 -4.17 1.75
CA ILE A 183 15.99 -4.49 1.11
C ILE A 183 16.16 -5.23 -0.22
N SER A 184 17.25 -4.99 -0.97
CA SER A 184 17.57 -5.74 -2.19
C SER A 184 17.92 -7.19 -1.86
N GLN A 185 18.76 -7.39 -0.84
CA GLN A 185 19.10 -8.71 -0.32
C GLN A 185 17.85 -9.44 0.19
N LEU A 186 16.97 -8.74 0.92
CA LEU A 186 15.72 -9.31 1.40
C LEU A 186 14.80 -9.76 0.25
N VAL A 187 14.71 -8.97 -0.83
CA VAL A 187 13.94 -9.36 -2.03
C VAL A 187 14.52 -10.61 -2.67
N GLU A 188 15.83 -10.72 -2.79
CA GLU A 188 16.48 -11.91 -3.33
C GLU A 188 16.22 -13.14 -2.43
N GLU A 189 16.51 -13.03 -1.12
CA GLU A 189 16.36 -14.11 -0.14
C GLU A 189 14.93 -14.65 -0.08
N ARG A 190 13.93 -13.75 -0.13
CA ARG A 190 12.52 -14.10 0.02
C ARG A 190 11.78 -14.25 -1.30
N SER A 191 12.50 -14.27 -2.43
CA SER A 191 11.90 -14.38 -3.76
C SER A 191 10.82 -13.32 -4.02
N GLY A 192 11.10 -12.08 -3.64
CA GLY A 192 10.20 -10.95 -3.78
C GLY A 192 9.88 -10.63 -5.24
N VAL A 193 8.63 -10.27 -5.50
CA VAL A 193 8.09 -10.09 -6.86
C VAL A 193 7.59 -8.67 -7.10
N ALA A 194 7.61 -8.24 -8.36
CA ALA A 194 6.83 -7.08 -8.79
C ALA A 194 5.34 -7.43 -8.78
N LEU A 195 4.48 -6.44 -8.54
CA LEU A 195 3.05 -6.63 -8.72
C LEU A 195 2.67 -6.52 -10.20
N MET A 196 2.08 -7.59 -10.75
CA MET A 196 1.62 -7.66 -12.14
C MET A 196 2.72 -7.27 -13.16
N PRO A 197 3.89 -7.95 -13.16
CA PRO A 197 5.01 -7.63 -14.04
C PRO A 197 4.64 -7.70 -15.53
N GLU A 198 3.67 -8.53 -15.90
CA GLU A 198 3.13 -8.70 -17.25
C GLU A 198 2.60 -7.41 -17.88
N LEU A 199 2.24 -6.40 -17.07
CA LEU A 199 1.76 -5.10 -17.57
C LEU A 199 2.89 -4.18 -18.08
N GLY A 200 4.16 -4.52 -17.88
CA GLY A 200 5.30 -3.77 -18.43
C GLY A 200 5.60 -2.42 -17.77
N TYR A 201 4.87 -2.03 -16.72
CA TYR A 201 5.10 -0.77 -15.98
C TYR A 201 6.29 -0.84 -15.01
N LYS A 202 6.88 -2.03 -14.82
CA LYS A 202 8.08 -2.26 -13.99
C LYS A 202 7.98 -1.57 -12.60
N PRO A 203 7.05 -1.99 -11.72
CA PRO A 203 6.98 -1.48 -10.35
C PRO A 203 8.32 -1.51 -9.62
N THR A 204 8.65 -0.42 -8.92
CA THR A 204 9.85 -0.38 -8.08
C THR A 204 9.60 -1.15 -6.80
N ASN A 205 8.46 -0.93 -6.14
CA ASN A 205 8.09 -1.67 -4.94
C ASN A 205 7.98 -3.18 -5.21
N ARG A 206 8.36 -3.98 -4.21
CA ARG A 206 8.32 -5.45 -4.25
C ARG A 206 7.41 -6.00 -3.15
N TYR A 207 6.82 -7.16 -3.42
CA TYR A 207 6.06 -7.93 -2.45
C TYR A 207 6.78 -9.24 -2.15
N LEU A 208 6.97 -9.57 -0.88
CA LEU A 208 7.45 -10.89 -0.48
C LEU A 208 6.22 -11.80 -0.32
N PRO A 209 6.20 -12.97 -0.98
CA PRO A 209 5.08 -13.88 -0.89
C PRO A 209 4.99 -14.48 0.53
N PRO A 210 3.77 -14.82 1.00
CA PRO A 210 3.64 -15.52 2.27
C PRO A 210 4.25 -16.91 2.18
N ARG A 211 4.95 -17.34 3.22
CA ARG A 211 5.64 -18.63 3.28
C ARG A 211 4.63 -19.77 3.26
N ALA A 212 5.07 -20.93 2.79
CA ALA A 212 4.31 -22.16 2.98
C ALA A 212 4.16 -22.39 4.50
N ARG A 213 2.94 -22.71 4.97
CA ARG A 213 2.74 -23.05 6.39
C ARG A 213 3.56 -24.31 6.66
N SER A 214 4.34 -24.30 7.74
CA SER A 214 5.02 -25.50 8.21
C SER A 214 3.98 -26.59 8.49
N GLU A 215 4.29 -27.85 8.19
CA GLU A 215 3.44 -29.01 8.51
C GLU A 215 3.01 -29.04 9.99
N TRP A 216 3.81 -28.45 10.88
CA TRP A 216 3.48 -28.28 12.30
C TRP A 216 2.17 -27.52 12.55
N ALA A 217 1.88 -26.48 11.76
CA ALA A 217 0.66 -25.68 11.89
C ALA A 217 -0.57 -26.38 11.30
N ALA A 218 -0.38 -27.40 10.45
CA ALA A 218 -1.46 -28.23 9.90
C ALA A 218 -1.92 -29.32 10.87
N LYS A 219 -1.17 -29.56 11.97
CA LYS A 219 -1.52 -30.53 13.03
C LYS A 219 -2.39 -29.97 14.14
N VAL A 220 -3.02 -28.81 13.92
CA VAL A 220 -4.02 -28.31 14.86
C VAL A 220 -5.32 -29.08 14.59
N ASP A 221 -5.39 -30.30 15.12
CA ASP A 221 -6.62 -31.10 15.27
C ASP A 221 -7.53 -30.46 16.33
N ALA A 222 -7.67 -29.13 16.31
CA ALA A 222 -8.70 -28.47 17.10
C ALA A 222 -10.03 -28.96 16.51
N PRO A 223 -10.85 -29.69 17.29
CA PRO A 223 -12.16 -30.08 16.81
C PRO A 223 -12.91 -28.82 16.38
N ALA A 224 -13.58 -28.87 15.24
CA ALA A 224 -14.49 -27.81 14.86
C ALA A 224 -15.41 -27.54 16.06
N LEU A 225 -15.46 -26.29 16.52
CA LEU A 225 -16.34 -25.93 17.63
C LEU A 225 -17.76 -26.30 17.20
N GLU A 226 -18.42 -27.17 17.97
CA GLU A 226 -19.82 -27.44 17.71
C GLU A 226 -20.58 -26.11 17.85
N PRO A 227 -21.36 -25.71 16.84
CA PRO A 227 -22.19 -24.52 16.94
C PRO A 227 -23.05 -24.64 18.20
N ILE A 228 -22.92 -23.68 19.12
CA ILE A 228 -23.79 -23.61 20.29
C ILE A 228 -25.16 -23.17 19.80
N ARG A 229 -25.97 -24.13 19.33
CA ARG A 229 -27.39 -23.87 19.11
C ARG A 229 -28.04 -23.78 20.48
N ALA A 230 -28.67 -22.64 20.77
CA ALA A 230 -29.51 -22.52 21.96
C ALA A 230 -30.57 -23.64 21.92
N LYS A 231 -30.48 -24.59 22.87
CA LYS A 231 -31.36 -25.76 22.92
C LYS A 231 -32.77 -25.34 23.37
N GLY A 232 -33.62 -25.05 22.40
CA GLY A 232 -35.06 -24.83 22.62
C GLY A 232 -35.38 -23.63 23.52
N GLY A 233 -36.67 -23.43 23.77
CA GLY A 233 -37.18 -22.28 24.51
C GLY A 233 -37.12 -20.97 23.71
N PHE A 234 -37.49 -19.88 24.38
CA PHE A 234 -37.63 -18.55 23.76
C PHE A 234 -36.32 -18.03 23.14
N LEU A 235 -35.19 -18.26 23.80
CA LEU A 235 -33.88 -17.82 23.30
C LEU A 235 -33.42 -18.62 22.07
N GLY A 236 -33.71 -19.93 22.02
CA GLY A 236 -33.44 -20.75 20.83
C GLY A 236 -34.33 -20.39 19.64
N TRP A 237 -35.58 -19.97 19.90
CA TRP A 237 -36.47 -19.46 18.86
C TRP A 237 -36.00 -18.10 18.31
N ILE A 238 -35.56 -17.16 19.16
CA ILE A 238 -34.99 -15.87 18.72
C ILE A 238 -33.73 -16.08 17.87
N ASP A 239 -32.82 -16.93 18.33
CA ASP A 239 -31.56 -17.22 17.63
C ASP A 239 -31.83 -17.80 16.22
N SER A 240 -32.82 -18.69 16.10
CA SER A 240 -33.27 -19.23 14.81
C SER A 240 -33.92 -18.19 13.89
N MET A 241 -34.52 -17.13 14.45
CA MET A 241 -35.16 -16.09 13.65
C MET A 241 -34.16 -15.06 13.13
N LEU A 242 -33.08 -14.81 13.87
CA LEU A 242 -32.07 -13.81 13.53
C LEU A 242 -30.90 -14.35 12.69
N SER A 243 -30.76 -15.67 12.62
CA SER A 243 -29.67 -16.35 11.88
C SER A 243 -30.03 -16.76 10.43
N ASN A 244 -31.26 -16.45 9.97
CA ASN A 244 -31.69 -16.56 8.56
C ASN A 244 -31.76 -15.16 7.93
#